data_AF-A0A7Z6YAR0-F1
#
_entry.id   AF-A0A7Z6YAR0-F1
#
_cell.length_a   1.000
_cell.length_b   1.000
_cell.length_c   1.000
_cell.angle_alpha   90.00
_cell.angle_beta   90.00
_cell.angle_gamma   90.00
#
_symmetry.space_group_name_H-M   'P 1'
#
loop_
_entity.id
_entity.type
_entity.pdbx_description
1 polymer ?
#
loop_
_entity_poly.entity_id
_entity_poly.type
_entity_poly.pdbx_seq_one_letter_code
_entity_poly.pdbx_strand_id
1 'polypeptide(L)'
;FGKVRTMTDDQGKSIQNLKPSMVALITGLSEVPPAGSVLIGVENDSIARLQAQKRATYLRQKALSKSTKVSFDELSEMVANKELKNIPVVIKADTQGSLEAIKNSLLELNNEEVAIQVIHSGVGGITENDLSLVSSSEHAVILGFNIRPTGNVKNKAKEYNVSIKTYTVIYALIEEMRSLLLGLMSPIIEEEHTGQAEVRETFNIPKVGTIAGCVVSDGVIARGIKARLIRDGVVVHTGEILSLKRFKDDVKEVSKGYECGIMLENYNEIKVGDVFETYKEIHKKRTL
;
A
#
# COMPACT_ATOMS: atom_id res chain seq x y z
N PHE A 1 -28.10 -8.71 23.66
CA PHE A 1 -29.40 -9.07 24.26
C PHE A 1 -30.40 -7.98 23.90
N GLY A 2 -31.68 -8.14 24.22
CA GLY A 2 -32.69 -7.10 24.06
C GLY A 2 -34.08 -7.70 23.85
N LYS A 3 -35.09 -6.83 23.91
CA LYS A 3 -36.49 -7.20 23.70
C LYS A 3 -36.88 -6.87 22.27
N VAL A 4 -37.40 -7.86 21.54
CA VAL A 4 -37.94 -7.65 20.19
C VAL A 4 -39.10 -6.65 20.29
N ARG A 5 -38.98 -5.54 19.57
CA ARG A 5 -39.98 -4.46 19.51
C ARG A 5 -40.90 -4.62 18.32
N THR A 6 -40.33 -4.93 17.16
CA THR A 6 -41.07 -5.18 15.92
C THR A 6 -40.45 -6.36 15.18
N MET A 7 -41.28 -7.05 14.41
CA MET A 7 -40.87 -8.05 13.44
C MET A 7 -41.56 -7.77 12.10
N THR A 8 -40.79 -7.81 11.02
CA THR A 8 -41.29 -7.59 9.66
C THR A 8 -40.84 -8.74 8.76
N ASP A 9 -41.73 -9.27 7.93
CA ASP A 9 -41.39 -10.32 6.95
C ASP A 9 -40.57 -9.79 5.75
N ASP A 10 -40.18 -10.68 4.84
CA ASP A 10 -39.45 -10.36 3.61
C ASP A 10 -40.25 -9.50 2.62
N GLN A 11 -41.58 -9.48 2.77
CA GLN A 11 -42.51 -8.66 1.97
C GLN A 11 -42.78 -7.29 2.60
N GLY A 12 -42.11 -6.96 3.71
CA GLY A 12 -42.26 -5.68 4.39
C GLY A 12 -43.51 -5.57 5.27
N LYS A 13 -44.23 -6.66 5.52
CA LYS A 13 -45.42 -6.66 6.39
C LYS A 13 -45.03 -6.94 7.84
N SER A 14 -45.65 -6.21 8.75
CA SER A 14 -45.48 -6.42 10.19
C SER A 14 -46.12 -7.75 10.60
N ILE A 15 -45.36 -8.58 11.31
CA ILE A 15 -45.78 -9.89 11.79
C ILE A 15 -45.65 -9.99 13.31
N GLN A 16 -46.53 -10.76 13.96
CA GLN A 16 -46.47 -10.99 15.41
C GLN A 16 -45.82 -12.32 15.77
N ASN A 17 -45.83 -13.29 14.85
CA ASN A 17 -45.34 -14.65 15.11
C ASN A 17 -44.43 -15.09 13.96
N LEU A 18 -43.29 -15.71 14.30
CA LEU A 18 -42.35 -16.30 13.35
C LEU A 18 -42.49 -17.84 13.40
N LYS A 19 -42.84 -18.47 12.27
CA LYS A 19 -42.90 -19.95 12.17
C LYS A 19 -41.57 -20.53 11.70
N PRO A 20 -41.33 -21.84 11.88
CA PRO A 20 -40.17 -22.50 11.29
C PRO A 20 -40.07 -22.23 9.77
N SER A 21 -38.84 -22.05 9.28
CA SER A 21 -38.51 -21.73 7.88
C SER A 21 -38.96 -20.35 7.37
N MET A 22 -39.43 -19.45 8.25
CA MET A 22 -39.69 -18.05 7.89
C MET A 22 -38.50 -17.15 8.22
N VAL A 23 -38.38 -16.04 7.50
CA VAL A 23 -37.40 -14.98 7.75
C VAL A 23 -38.10 -13.71 8.25
N ALA A 24 -37.45 -12.97 9.15
CA ALA A 24 -37.95 -11.67 9.57
C ALA A 24 -36.83 -10.72 9.98
N LEU A 25 -37.04 -9.44 9.71
CA LEU A 25 -36.27 -8.34 10.27
C LEU A 25 -36.78 -8.04 11.68
N ILE A 26 -35.93 -8.19 12.69
CA ILE A 26 -36.25 -7.89 14.08
C ILE A 26 -35.58 -6.58 14.51
N THR A 27 -36.28 -5.78 15.32
CA THR A 27 -35.72 -4.57 15.95
C THR A 27 -35.81 -4.64 17.48
N GLY A 28 -35.00 -3.87 18.19
CA GLY A 28 -35.04 -3.76 19.66
C GLY A 28 -33.94 -4.51 20.41
N LEU A 29 -33.00 -5.12 19.69
CA LEU A 29 -31.75 -5.60 20.29
C LEU A 29 -30.86 -4.41 20.67
N SER A 30 -30.10 -4.56 21.77
CA SER A 30 -29.19 -3.53 22.25
C SER A 30 -27.98 -3.32 21.33
N GLU A 31 -27.54 -4.37 20.65
CA GLU A 31 -26.41 -4.37 19.72
C GLU A 31 -26.74 -5.25 18.51
N VAL A 32 -26.09 -4.98 17.38
CA VAL A 32 -26.21 -5.79 16.16
C VAL A 32 -25.44 -7.10 16.37
N PRO A 33 -26.10 -8.27 16.34
CA PRO A 33 -25.41 -9.54 16.50
C PRO A 33 -24.56 -9.87 15.26
N PRO A 34 -23.43 -10.59 15.41
CA PRO A 34 -22.66 -11.11 14.29
C PRO A 34 -23.51 -11.99 13.35
N ALA A 35 -23.18 -12.01 12.06
CA ALA A 35 -23.84 -12.90 11.11
C ALA A 35 -23.67 -14.38 11.53
N GLY A 36 -24.71 -15.19 11.36
CA GLY A 36 -24.73 -16.59 11.79
C GLY A 36 -24.90 -16.80 13.30
N SER A 37 -25.14 -15.74 14.09
CA SER A 37 -25.42 -15.87 15.52
C SER A 37 -26.76 -16.57 15.78
N VAL A 38 -26.76 -17.51 16.72
CA VAL A 38 -27.98 -18.15 17.22
C VAL A 38 -28.65 -17.23 18.24
N LEU A 39 -29.90 -16.86 17.99
CA LEU A 39 -30.74 -16.13 18.94
C LEU A 39 -31.47 -17.13 19.85
N ILE A 40 -31.46 -16.84 21.16
CA ILE A 40 -32.11 -17.67 22.18
C ILE A 40 -33.15 -16.82 22.90
N GLY A 41 -34.40 -17.29 22.90
CA GLY A 41 -35.46 -16.71 23.72
C GLY A 41 -35.26 -17.07 25.18
N VAL A 42 -35.43 -16.10 26.08
CA VAL A 42 -35.33 -16.28 27.53
C VAL A 42 -36.53 -15.66 28.22
N GLU A 43 -36.83 -16.13 29.43
CA GLU A 43 -38.06 -15.79 30.16
C GLU A 43 -38.13 -14.32 30.59
N ASN A 44 -37.00 -13.70 30.95
CA ASN A 44 -36.96 -12.32 31.42
C ASN A 44 -35.67 -11.58 31.02
N ASP A 45 -35.71 -10.24 31.10
CA ASP A 45 -34.58 -9.36 30.72
C ASP A 45 -33.34 -9.58 31.59
N SER A 46 -33.53 -9.88 32.88
CA SER A 46 -32.44 -10.11 33.83
C SER A 46 -31.58 -11.32 33.45
N ILE A 47 -32.21 -12.44 33.07
CA ILE A 47 -31.51 -13.64 32.58
C ILE A 47 -30.81 -13.32 31.24
N ALA A 48 -31.49 -12.60 30.32
CA ALA A 48 -30.91 -12.20 29.03
C ALA A 48 -29.62 -11.39 29.21
N ARG A 49 -29.66 -10.41 30.13
CA ARG A 49 -28.53 -9.54 30.44
C ARG A 49 -27.37 -10.30 31.07
N LEU A 50 -27.66 -11.15 32.06
CA LEU A 50 -26.64 -11.95 32.74
C LEU A 50 -25.91 -12.88 31.77
N GLN A 51 -26.65 -13.62 30.92
CA GLN A 51 -26.05 -14.51 29.93
C GLN A 51 -25.24 -13.75 28.88
N ALA A 52 -25.75 -12.61 28.40
CA ALA A 52 -25.05 -11.80 27.42
C ALA A 52 -23.77 -11.18 27.99
N GLN A 53 -23.79 -10.69 29.24
CA GLN A 53 -22.58 -10.19 29.92
C GLN A 53 -21.55 -11.30 30.08
N LYS A 54 -21.95 -12.48 30.56
CA LYS A 54 -21.05 -13.64 30.69
C LYS A 54 -20.39 -14.00 29.35
N ARG A 55 -21.18 -14.00 28.27
CA ARG A 55 -20.68 -14.26 26.91
C ARG A 55 -19.75 -13.16 26.41
N ALA A 56 -20.07 -11.90 26.67
CA ALA A 56 -19.23 -10.76 26.30
C ALA A 56 -17.87 -10.79 27.02
N THR A 57 -17.85 -11.09 28.33
CA THR A 57 -16.62 -11.27 29.10
C THR A 57 -15.77 -12.40 28.53
N TYR A 58 -16.39 -13.54 28.23
CA TYR A 58 -15.70 -14.68 27.62
C TYR A 58 -15.09 -14.34 26.26
N LEU A 59 -15.84 -13.69 25.37
CA LEU A 59 -15.34 -13.27 24.06
C LEU A 59 -14.21 -12.24 24.17
N ARG A 60 -14.30 -11.29 25.11
CA ARG A 60 -13.24 -10.32 25.39
C ARG A 60 -11.97 -10.99 25.88
N GLN A 61 -12.07 -11.95 26.80
CA GLN A 61 -10.93 -12.73 27.28
C GLN A 61 -10.29 -13.53 26.13
N LYS A 62 -11.11 -14.16 25.28
CA LYS A 62 -10.63 -14.89 24.10
C LYS A 62 -9.90 -13.96 23.11
N ALA A 63 -10.41 -12.76 22.88
CA ALA A 63 -9.73 -11.77 22.02
C ALA A 63 -8.39 -11.32 22.61
N LEU A 64 -8.35 -11.02 23.92
CA LEU A 64 -7.10 -10.64 24.61
C LEU A 64 -6.07 -11.78 24.60
N SER A 65 -6.51 -13.03 24.72
CA SER A 65 -5.62 -14.21 24.67
C SER A 65 -4.97 -14.43 23.30
N LYS A 66 -5.61 -13.97 22.21
CA LYS A 66 -4.99 -13.97 20.88
C LYS A 66 -3.91 -12.89 20.74
N SER A 67 -3.99 -11.82 21.52
CA SER A 67 -3.09 -10.67 21.45
C SER A 67 -1.82 -10.80 22.31
N THR A 68 -1.72 -11.84 23.15
CA THR A 68 -0.68 -11.95 24.19
C THR A 68 0.47 -12.92 23.89
N LYS A 69 0.49 -13.54 22.70
CA LYS A 69 1.63 -14.33 22.23
C LYS A 69 2.40 -13.57 21.14
N VAL A 70 2.84 -12.36 21.46
CA VAL A 70 3.94 -11.73 20.70
C VAL A 70 5.11 -11.71 21.65
N SER A 71 6.13 -12.51 21.34
CA SER A 71 7.36 -12.57 22.12
C SER A 71 8.12 -11.24 22.01
N PHE A 72 8.94 -10.92 23.00
CA PHE A 72 9.74 -9.69 22.98
C PHE A 72 10.73 -9.66 21.80
N ASP A 73 11.10 -10.85 21.31
CA ASP A 73 11.95 -11.03 20.12
C ASP A 73 11.19 -10.67 18.82
N GLU A 74 9.93 -11.07 18.67
CA GLU A 74 9.08 -10.67 17.52
C GLU A 74 8.78 -9.16 17.52
N LEU A 75 8.61 -8.55 18.70
CA LEU A 75 8.50 -7.08 18.81
C LEU A 75 9.79 -6.37 18.38
N SER A 76 10.95 -6.96 18.66
CA SER A 76 12.24 -6.42 18.25
C SER A 76 12.47 -6.56 16.74
N GLU A 77 12.01 -7.65 16.12
CA GLU A 77 12.01 -7.82 14.65
C GLU A 77 11.02 -6.88 13.94
N MET A 78 9.85 -6.60 14.53
CA MET A 78 8.90 -5.61 13.98
C MET A 78 9.44 -4.18 14.02
N VAL A 79 10.32 -3.86 14.97
CA VAL A 79 11.00 -2.55 15.05
C VAL A 79 12.25 -2.51 14.16
N ALA A 80 12.89 -3.66 13.90
CA ALA A 80 14.08 -3.76 13.06
C ALA A 80 13.76 -3.77 11.55
N ASN A 81 12.55 -4.15 11.16
CA ASN A 81 12.09 -4.08 9.77
C ASN A 81 11.76 -2.63 9.39
N LYS A 82 12.39 -2.18 8.29
CA LYS A 82 12.13 -0.91 7.56
C LYS A 82 10.73 -0.37 7.81
N GLU A 83 10.63 0.90 8.20
CA GLU A 83 9.39 1.65 8.47
C GLU A 83 8.18 1.17 7.65
N LEU A 84 7.45 0.18 8.17
CA LEU A 84 6.21 -0.30 7.59
C LEU A 84 5.24 0.87 7.60
N LYS A 85 4.88 1.36 6.42
CA LYS A 85 3.97 2.48 6.29
C LYS A 85 2.56 1.99 6.60
N ASN A 86 2.08 2.27 7.80
CA ASN A 86 0.73 1.91 8.19
C ASN A 86 -0.26 2.96 7.68
N ILE A 87 -1.33 2.50 7.04
CA ILE A 87 -2.48 3.33 6.68
C ILE A 87 -3.60 3.05 7.69
N PRO A 88 -3.89 3.98 8.60
CA PRO A 88 -4.94 3.82 9.58
C PRO A 88 -6.31 3.98 8.92
N VAL A 89 -7.15 2.96 9.06
CA VAL A 89 -8.48 2.91 8.43
C VAL A 89 -9.57 2.65 9.45
N VAL A 90 -10.66 3.40 9.34
CA VAL A 90 -11.94 3.12 10.03
C VAL A 90 -12.98 2.68 9.02
N ILE A 91 -13.65 1.57 9.28
CA ILE A 91 -14.64 0.97 8.37
C ILE A 91 -16.03 1.04 9.01
N LYS A 92 -16.99 1.61 8.29
CA LYS A 92 -18.40 1.62 8.66
C LYS A 92 -19.23 1.00 7.55
N ALA A 93 -20.11 0.06 7.88
CA ALA A 93 -20.99 -0.59 6.90
C ALA A 93 -22.45 -0.60 7.38
N ASP A 94 -23.39 -0.66 6.43
CA ASP A 94 -24.82 -0.82 6.70
C ASP A 94 -25.17 -2.16 7.37
N THR A 95 -24.40 -3.20 7.04
CA THR A 95 -24.63 -4.59 7.41
C THR A 95 -23.34 -5.25 7.88
N GLN A 96 -23.47 -6.19 8.82
CA GLN A 96 -22.32 -6.92 9.36
C GLN A 96 -21.60 -7.76 8.29
N GLY A 97 -22.33 -8.36 7.35
CA GLY A 97 -21.73 -9.18 6.28
C GLY A 97 -20.81 -8.35 5.37
N SER A 98 -21.24 -7.15 4.98
CA SER A 98 -20.42 -6.24 4.19
C SER A 98 -19.18 -5.77 4.97
N LEU A 99 -19.32 -5.52 6.28
CA LEU A 99 -18.21 -5.13 7.15
C LEU A 99 -17.10 -6.19 7.17
N GLU A 100 -17.48 -7.45 7.34
CA GLU A 100 -16.53 -8.57 7.39
C GLU A 100 -15.88 -8.83 6.04
N ALA A 101 -16.65 -8.78 4.95
CA ALA A 101 -16.12 -8.93 3.59
C ALA A 101 -15.07 -7.86 3.28
N ILE A 102 -15.38 -6.58 3.54
CA ILE A 102 -14.46 -5.46 3.30
C ILE A 102 -13.21 -5.62 4.16
N LYS A 103 -13.36 -5.94 5.45
CA LYS A 103 -12.22 -6.10 6.36
C LYS A 103 -11.26 -7.18 5.87
N ASN A 104 -11.77 -8.33 5.47
CA ASN A 104 -10.94 -9.44 4.99
C ASN A 104 -10.23 -9.07 3.68
N SER A 105 -10.95 -8.51 2.71
CA SER A 105 -10.37 -8.09 1.43
C SER A 105 -9.32 -6.99 1.58
N LEU A 106 -9.46 -6.08 2.54
CA LEU A 106 -8.42 -5.07 2.80
C LEU A 106 -7.16 -5.66 3.44
N LEU A 107 -7.30 -6.67 4.31
CA LEU A 107 -6.14 -7.33 4.91
C LEU A 107 -5.33 -8.12 3.88
N GLU A 108 -5.97 -8.65 2.84
CA GLU A 108 -5.29 -9.32 1.72
C GLU A 108 -4.43 -8.37 0.86
N LEU A 109 -4.64 -7.05 0.95
CA LEU A 109 -3.84 -6.05 0.22
C LEU A 109 -2.53 -5.68 0.94
N ASN A 110 -2.32 -6.16 2.17
CA ASN A 110 -1.13 -5.82 2.95
C ASN A 110 0.13 -6.45 2.35
N ASN A 111 1.24 -5.71 2.36
CA ASN A 111 2.54 -6.19 1.91
C ASN A 111 3.65 -5.76 2.89
N GLU A 112 4.90 -6.08 2.54
CA GLU A 112 6.08 -5.83 3.39
C GLU A 112 6.48 -4.35 3.50
N GLU A 113 5.94 -3.46 2.66
CA GLU A 113 6.27 -2.02 2.65
C GLU A 113 5.14 -1.16 3.22
N VAL A 114 3.88 -1.52 2.95
CA VAL A 114 2.68 -0.77 3.31
C VAL A 114 1.60 -1.72 3.81
N ALA A 115 1.02 -1.40 4.96
CA ALA A 115 -0.01 -2.22 5.58
C ALA A 115 -1.24 -1.37 5.96
N ILE A 116 -2.42 -1.92 5.72
CA ILE A 116 -3.70 -1.36 6.18
C ILE A 116 -3.90 -1.78 7.63
N GLN A 117 -4.02 -0.78 8.51
CA GLN A 117 -4.29 -0.97 9.92
C GLN A 117 -5.74 -0.57 10.22
N VAL A 118 -6.61 -1.56 10.45
CA VAL A 118 -8.02 -1.30 10.81
C VAL A 118 -8.09 -0.90 12.29
N ILE A 119 -8.25 0.41 12.56
CA ILE A 119 -8.36 0.95 13.93
C ILE A 119 -9.73 0.61 14.53
N HIS A 120 -10.79 0.81 13.75
CA HIS A 120 -12.15 0.59 14.19
C HIS A 120 -13.00 0.10 13.01
N SER A 121 -13.88 -0.86 13.29
CA SER A 121 -14.84 -1.38 12.31
C SER A 121 -16.18 -1.57 13.00
N GLY A 122 -17.27 -1.03 12.44
CA GLY A 122 -18.60 -1.16 13.03
C GLY A 122 -19.75 -1.00 12.05
N VAL A 123 -20.92 -1.45 12.48
CA VAL A 123 -22.17 -1.28 11.70
C VAL A 123 -22.83 0.04 12.07
N GLY A 124 -23.36 0.74 11.08
CA GLY A 124 -24.10 1.99 11.25
C GLY A 124 -23.32 3.24 10.82
N GLY A 125 -23.93 4.41 11.03
CA GLY A 125 -23.42 5.69 10.55
C GLY A 125 -22.03 6.05 11.06
N ILE A 126 -21.34 6.92 10.31
CA ILE A 126 -20.06 7.52 10.72
C ILE A 126 -20.36 8.55 11.82
N THR A 127 -19.65 8.47 12.94
CA THR A 127 -19.80 9.36 14.10
C THR A 127 -18.58 10.25 14.30
N GLU A 128 -18.70 11.25 15.18
CA GLU A 128 -17.58 12.14 15.52
C GLU A 128 -16.46 11.40 16.27
N ASN A 129 -16.80 10.37 17.05
CA ASN A 129 -15.81 9.53 17.71
C ASN A 129 -14.96 8.76 16.69
N ASP A 130 -15.54 8.39 15.55
CA ASP A 130 -14.77 7.73 14.49
C ASP A 130 -13.75 8.68 13.85
N LEU A 131 -14.05 9.98 13.80
CA LEU A 131 -13.12 11.02 13.34
C LEU A 131 -12.00 11.29 14.35
N SER A 132 -12.34 11.38 15.64
CA SER A 132 -11.35 11.66 16.68
C SER A 132 -10.35 10.52 16.88
N LEU A 133 -10.77 9.27 16.62
CA LEU A 133 -9.87 8.11 16.66
C LEU A 133 -8.73 8.17 15.63
N VAL A 134 -8.94 8.90 14.53
CA VAL A 134 -7.99 8.96 13.42
C VAL A 134 -7.39 10.35 13.20
N SER A 135 -7.85 11.37 13.91
CA SER A 135 -7.42 12.76 13.72
C SER A 135 -5.93 12.99 14.01
N SER A 136 -5.33 12.13 14.84
CA SER A 136 -3.91 12.21 15.20
C SER A 136 -3.02 11.36 14.29
N SER A 137 -3.60 10.60 13.36
CA SER A 137 -2.86 9.69 12.49
C SER A 137 -2.67 10.30 11.10
N GLU A 138 -1.43 10.27 10.60
CA GLU A 138 -1.16 10.70 9.24
C GLU A 138 -1.82 9.78 8.21
N HIS A 139 -2.32 10.36 7.13
CA HIS A 139 -2.93 9.64 6.00
C HIS A 139 -4.13 8.73 6.36
N ALA A 140 -4.83 9.01 7.46
CA ALA A 140 -5.96 8.19 7.88
C ALA A 140 -7.19 8.37 6.97
N VAL A 141 -7.90 7.26 6.73
CA VAL A 141 -9.08 7.23 5.86
C VAL A 141 -10.26 6.57 6.56
N ILE A 142 -11.44 7.18 6.47
CA ILE A 142 -12.69 6.59 6.90
C ILE A 142 -13.45 6.07 5.68
N LEU A 143 -13.74 4.77 5.66
CA LEU A 143 -14.47 4.08 4.60
C LEU A 143 -15.91 3.81 5.08
N GLY A 144 -16.89 4.36 4.37
CA GLY A 144 -18.32 4.09 4.58
C GLY A 144 -18.89 3.24 3.45
N PHE A 145 -19.45 2.07 3.73
CA PHE A 145 -20.14 1.23 2.77
C PHE A 145 -21.66 1.33 2.93
N ASN A 146 -22.36 1.76 1.88
CA ASN A 146 -23.79 2.09 1.88
C ASN A 146 -24.21 3.10 2.97
N ILE A 147 -23.26 3.87 3.49
CA ILE A 147 -23.47 4.87 4.53
C ILE A 147 -23.09 6.24 4.00
N ARG A 148 -23.88 7.24 4.39
CA ARG A 148 -23.59 8.64 4.11
C ARG A 148 -23.30 9.39 5.42
N PRO A 149 -22.20 10.16 5.51
CA PRO A 149 -21.93 10.99 6.67
C PRO A 149 -22.92 12.16 6.73
N THR A 150 -23.31 12.54 7.94
CA THR A 150 -24.16 13.70 8.19
C THR A 150 -23.40 15.01 7.97
N GLY A 151 -24.13 16.13 7.84
CA GLY A 151 -23.51 17.45 7.61
C GLY A 151 -22.50 17.84 8.69
N ASN A 152 -22.83 17.59 9.97
CA ASN A 152 -21.94 17.87 11.09
C ASN A 152 -20.64 17.07 11.02
N VAL A 153 -20.73 15.77 10.69
CA VAL A 153 -19.57 14.89 10.55
C VAL A 153 -18.68 15.34 9.39
N LYS A 154 -19.27 15.74 8.25
CA LYS A 154 -18.49 16.29 7.13
C LYS A 154 -17.74 17.57 7.51
N ASN A 155 -18.35 18.45 8.29
CA ASN A 155 -17.72 19.70 8.72
C ASN A 155 -16.55 19.42 9.67
N LYS A 156 -16.74 18.53 10.66
CA LYS A 156 -15.66 18.12 11.57
C LYS A 156 -14.53 17.37 10.86
N ALA A 157 -14.86 16.57 9.85
CA ALA A 157 -13.84 15.89 9.05
C ALA A 157 -12.92 16.88 8.32
N LYS A 158 -13.46 18.00 7.82
CA LYS A 158 -12.65 19.08 7.23
C LYS A 158 -11.77 19.76 8.27
N GLU A 159 -12.29 19.98 9.48
CA GLU A 159 -11.53 20.58 10.58
C GLU A 159 -10.35 19.69 11.01
N TYR A 160 -10.57 18.37 11.10
CA TYR A 160 -9.53 17.40 11.43
C TYR A 160 -8.68 16.95 10.24
N ASN A 161 -8.94 17.49 9.04
CA ASN A 161 -8.29 17.09 7.79
C ASN A 161 -8.34 15.56 7.52
N VAL A 162 -9.45 14.92 7.91
CA VAL A 162 -9.68 13.48 7.75
C VAL A 162 -10.47 13.21 6.47
N SER A 163 -9.99 12.28 5.64
CA SER A 163 -10.70 11.89 4.41
C SER A 163 -11.82 10.89 4.72
N ILE A 164 -13.06 11.24 4.37
CA ILE A 164 -14.20 10.31 4.39
C ILE A 164 -14.52 9.91 2.95
N LYS A 165 -14.47 8.61 2.67
CA LYS A 165 -14.87 8.04 1.39
C LYS A 165 -16.05 7.10 1.56
N THR A 166 -17.04 7.23 0.68
CA THR A 166 -18.26 6.42 0.72
C THR A 166 -18.46 5.64 -0.55
N TYR A 167 -18.82 4.36 -0.41
CA TYR A 167 -18.93 3.42 -1.51
C TYR A 167 -20.26 2.67 -1.44
N THR A 168 -20.72 2.22 -2.60
CA THR A 168 -21.86 1.30 -2.74
C THR A 168 -21.45 -0.04 -3.35
N VAL A 169 -20.22 -0.12 -3.89
CA VAL A 169 -19.67 -1.31 -4.55
C VAL A 169 -18.33 -1.66 -3.88
N ILE A 170 -18.19 -2.92 -3.44
CA ILE A 170 -17.01 -3.38 -2.68
C ILE A 170 -15.75 -3.33 -3.54
N TYR A 171 -15.83 -3.73 -4.82
CA TYR A 171 -14.67 -3.70 -5.72
C TYR A 171 -14.10 -2.31 -5.94
N ALA A 172 -14.96 -1.29 -6.09
CA ALA A 172 -14.52 0.09 -6.22
C ALA A 172 -13.77 0.59 -4.98
N LEU A 173 -14.22 0.20 -3.78
CA LEU A 173 -13.51 0.48 -2.52
C LEU A 173 -12.13 -0.17 -2.51
N ILE A 174 -12.06 -1.46 -2.87
CA ILE A 174 -10.81 -2.23 -2.89
C ILE A 174 -9.82 -1.63 -3.90
N GLU A 175 -10.27 -1.30 -5.12
CA GLU A 175 -9.42 -0.68 -6.15
C GLU A 175 -8.88 0.69 -5.71
N GLU A 176 -9.71 1.52 -5.08
CA GLU A 176 -9.25 2.82 -4.61
C GLU A 176 -8.24 2.68 -3.47
N MET A 177 -8.44 1.73 -2.55
CA MET A 177 -7.46 1.41 -1.52
C MET A 177 -6.16 0.85 -2.13
N ARG A 178 -6.24 -0.01 -3.16
CA ARG A 178 -5.08 -0.50 -3.91
C ARG A 178 -4.30 0.66 -4.55
N SER A 179 -5.00 1.63 -5.15
CA SER A 179 -4.37 2.82 -5.73
C SER A 179 -3.70 3.71 -4.68
N LEU A 180 -4.31 3.84 -3.48
CA LEU A 180 -3.70 4.59 -2.38
C LEU A 180 -2.41 3.91 -1.89
N LEU A 181 -2.42 2.58 -1.74
CA LEU A 181 -1.23 1.80 -1.40
C LEU A 181 -0.12 2.01 -2.44
N LEU A 182 -0.44 1.90 -3.74
CA LEU A 182 0.51 2.13 -4.83
C LEU A 182 1.12 3.54 -4.83
N GLY A 183 0.36 4.55 -4.43
CA GLY A 183 0.86 5.93 -4.32
C GLY A 183 1.87 6.11 -3.18
N LEU A 184 1.86 5.24 -2.17
CA LEU A 184 2.75 5.30 -1.01
C LEU A 184 3.97 4.37 -1.14
N MET A 185 3.92 3.42 -2.06
CA MET A 185 5.02 2.52 -2.38
C MET A 185 6.13 3.23 -3.16
N SER A 186 7.36 2.80 -2.93
CA SER A 186 8.50 3.32 -3.68
C SER A 186 8.47 2.81 -5.14
N PRO A 187 8.80 3.64 -6.14
CA PRO A 187 8.87 3.20 -7.54
C PRO A 187 9.93 2.11 -7.70
N ILE A 188 9.69 1.15 -8.60
CA ILE A 188 10.75 0.22 -9.00
C ILE A 188 11.66 0.98 -9.96
N ILE A 189 12.95 0.98 -9.63
CA ILE A 189 14.01 1.44 -10.51
C ILE A 189 14.41 0.23 -11.36
N GLU A 190 14.03 0.23 -12.64
CA GLU A 190 14.58 -0.71 -13.61
C GLU A 190 15.67 -0.02 -14.43
N GLU A 191 16.73 -0.76 -14.73
CA GLU A 191 17.79 -0.31 -15.61
C GLU A 191 17.44 -0.72 -17.05
N GLU A 192 17.30 0.25 -17.95
CA GLU A 192 17.20 0.00 -19.39
C GLU A 192 18.55 0.25 -20.04
N HIS A 193 19.10 -0.76 -20.71
CA HIS A 193 20.34 -0.63 -21.47
C HIS A 193 20.14 0.33 -22.66
N THR A 194 20.98 1.36 -22.76
CA THR A 194 20.86 2.39 -23.80
C THR A 194 21.87 2.23 -24.92
N GLY A 195 23.05 1.66 -24.64
CA GLY A 195 24.08 1.45 -25.63
C GLY A 195 25.38 0.92 -25.05
N GLN A 196 26.26 0.49 -25.95
CA GLN A 196 27.53 -0.13 -25.63
C GLN A 196 28.64 0.46 -26.52
N ALA A 197 29.83 0.69 -25.96
CA ALA A 197 31.00 1.09 -26.72
C ALA A 197 32.25 0.36 -26.27
N GLU A 198 33.09 0.01 -27.24
CA GLU A 198 34.34 -0.70 -27.01
C GLU A 198 35.52 0.28 -27.07
N VAL A 199 36.42 0.20 -26.09
CA VAL A 199 37.61 1.05 -26.00
C VAL A 199 38.68 0.51 -26.94
N ARG A 200 39.07 1.33 -27.94
CA ARG A 200 40.14 1.00 -28.89
C ARG A 200 41.46 1.67 -28.54
N GLU A 201 41.39 2.88 -28.00
CA GLU A 201 42.58 3.67 -27.65
C GLU A 201 42.32 4.44 -26.35
N THR A 202 43.39 4.78 -25.64
CA THR A 202 43.29 5.58 -24.40
C THR A 202 44.27 6.74 -24.47
N PHE A 203 43.76 7.94 -24.23
CA PHE A 203 44.52 9.18 -24.22
C PHE A 203 44.59 9.72 -22.80
N ASN A 204 45.79 9.80 -22.22
CA ASN A 204 45.98 10.41 -20.91
C ASN A 204 46.33 11.89 -21.08
N ILE A 205 45.46 12.78 -20.62
CA ILE A 205 45.67 14.23 -20.71
C ILE A 205 46.02 14.75 -19.30
N PRO A 206 47.21 15.36 -19.12
CA PRO A 206 47.61 15.95 -17.85
C PRO A 206 46.55 16.96 -17.36
N LYS A 207 46.14 16.83 -16.08
CA LYS A 207 45.11 17.64 -15.40
C LYS A 207 43.64 17.41 -15.79
N VAL A 208 43.35 16.63 -16.85
CA VAL A 208 41.98 16.32 -17.27
C VAL A 208 41.61 14.87 -16.92
N GLY A 209 42.53 13.94 -17.07
CA GLY A 209 42.31 12.51 -16.82
C GLY A 209 42.45 11.66 -18.08
N THR A 210 41.99 10.42 -18.00
CA THR A 210 42.05 9.46 -19.12
C THR A 210 40.78 9.54 -19.97
N ILE A 211 40.95 9.83 -21.26
CA ILE A 211 39.89 9.80 -22.26
C ILE A 211 40.02 8.52 -23.06
N ALA A 212 38.96 7.71 -23.07
CA ALA A 212 38.90 6.50 -23.87
C ALA A 212 38.36 6.81 -25.27
N GLY A 213 39.18 6.57 -26.30
CA GLY A 213 38.74 6.52 -27.69
C GLY A 213 37.98 5.23 -27.93
N CYS A 214 36.67 5.35 -28.14
CA CYS A 214 35.74 4.24 -28.21
C CYS A 214 34.99 4.23 -29.54
N VAL A 215 34.48 3.06 -29.92
CA VAL A 215 33.51 2.90 -31.00
C VAL A 215 32.23 2.36 -30.43
N VAL A 216 31.11 3.02 -30.73
CA VAL A 216 29.79 2.56 -30.27
C VAL A 216 29.42 1.29 -31.02
N SER A 217 29.41 0.16 -30.30
CA SER A 217 29.07 -1.16 -30.84
C SER A 217 27.57 -1.36 -30.92
N ASP A 218 26.80 -0.78 -29.99
CA ASP A 218 25.35 -0.90 -29.97
C ASP A 218 24.64 0.30 -29.32
N GLY A 219 23.39 0.54 -29.72
CA GLY A 219 22.56 1.60 -29.16
C GLY A 219 23.08 3.03 -29.37
N VAL A 220 22.83 3.88 -28.37
CA VAL A 220 23.21 5.29 -28.34
C VAL A 220 23.82 5.62 -26.98
N ILE A 221 24.98 6.29 -26.99
CA ILE A 221 25.63 6.78 -25.78
C ILE A 221 25.34 8.26 -25.63
N ALA A 222 24.74 8.65 -24.50
CA ALA A 222 24.47 10.03 -24.15
C ALA A 222 25.45 10.55 -23.09
N ARG A 223 25.75 11.85 -23.12
CA ARG A 223 26.52 12.50 -22.05
C ARG A 223 25.68 12.58 -20.77
N GLY A 224 26.30 12.31 -19.63
CA GLY A 224 25.63 12.32 -18.31
C GLY A 224 24.78 11.08 -18.03
N ILE A 225 24.94 10.01 -18.81
CA ILE A 225 24.29 8.73 -18.55
C ILE A 225 25.15 7.86 -17.64
N LYS A 226 24.52 6.99 -16.85
CA LYS A 226 25.23 5.99 -16.06
C LYS A 226 25.86 4.93 -16.98
N ALA A 227 27.07 4.53 -16.64
CA ALA A 227 27.88 3.60 -17.39
C ALA A 227 28.59 2.61 -16.46
N ARG A 228 28.68 1.36 -16.90
CA ARG A 228 29.51 0.31 -16.32
C ARG A 228 30.70 0.08 -17.24
N LEU A 229 31.90 0.09 -16.67
CA LEU A 229 33.10 -0.35 -17.34
C LEU A 229 33.27 -1.85 -17.11
N ILE A 230 33.29 -2.61 -18.18
CA ILE A 230 33.39 -4.07 -18.16
C ILE A 230 34.73 -4.47 -18.76
N ARG A 231 35.46 -5.36 -18.07
CA ARG A 231 36.72 -5.95 -18.54
C ARG A 231 36.62 -7.45 -18.38
N ASP A 232 36.85 -8.20 -19.47
CA ASP A 232 36.76 -9.67 -19.49
C ASP A 232 35.44 -10.21 -18.91
N GLY A 233 34.34 -9.48 -19.11
CA GLY A 233 33.01 -9.85 -18.60
C GLY A 233 32.73 -9.47 -17.14
N VAL A 234 33.65 -8.81 -16.43
CA VAL A 234 33.48 -8.37 -15.04
C VAL A 234 33.32 -6.84 -14.98
N VAL A 235 32.36 -6.35 -14.21
CA VAL A 235 32.19 -4.91 -13.95
C VAL A 235 33.35 -4.43 -13.07
N VAL A 236 34.22 -3.60 -13.65
CA VAL A 236 35.38 -3.01 -12.99
C VAL A 236 34.98 -1.73 -12.24
N HIS A 237 34.09 -0.95 -12.83
CA HIS A 237 33.65 0.32 -12.26
C HIS A 237 32.25 0.71 -12.74
N THR A 238 31.51 1.44 -11.92
CA THR A 238 30.21 2.02 -12.26
C THR A 238 30.25 3.51 -11.96
N GLY A 239 29.96 4.35 -12.95
CA GLY A 239 30.00 5.80 -12.83
C GLY A 239 29.15 6.50 -13.88
N GLU A 240 29.26 7.82 -13.99
CA GLU A 240 28.58 8.61 -15.02
C GLU A 240 29.55 9.02 -16.14
N ILE A 241 29.04 9.17 -17.38
CA ILE A 241 29.82 9.73 -18.49
C ILE A 241 29.93 11.25 -18.31
N LEU A 242 31.07 11.69 -17.78
CA LEU A 242 31.37 13.08 -17.49
C LEU A 242 31.51 13.93 -18.77
N SER A 243 32.19 13.40 -19.79
CA SER A 243 32.36 14.05 -21.08
C SER A 243 32.22 13.05 -22.22
N LEU A 244 31.54 13.50 -23.28
CA LEU A 244 31.37 12.76 -24.52
C LEU A 244 31.76 13.70 -25.66
N LYS A 245 32.79 13.32 -26.40
CA LYS A 245 33.33 14.11 -27.51
C LYS A 245 33.35 13.31 -28.79
N ARG A 246 33.09 13.97 -29.92
CA ARG A 246 33.34 13.41 -31.24
C ARG A 246 34.42 14.26 -31.89
N PHE A 247 35.57 13.64 -32.17
CA PHE A 247 36.79 14.36 -32.55
C PHE A 247 37.19 15.41 -31.50
N LYS A 248 36.91 16.70 -31.75
CA LYS A 248 37.24 17.80 -30.84
C LYS A 248 36.00 18.47 -30.22
N ASP A 249 34.80 18.10 -30.69
CA ASP A 249 33.56 18.76 -30.31
C ASP A 249 32.81 17.96 -29.23
N ASP A 250 32.34 18.66 -28.20
CA ASP A 250 31.44 18.10 -27.19
C ASP A 250 30.07 17.82 -27.83
N VAL A 251 29.61 16.58 -27.71
CA VAL A 251 28.34 16.12 -28.28
C VAL A 251 27.42 15.60 -27.18
N LYS A 252 26.11 15.71 -27.43
CA LYS A 252 25.09 15.23 -26.48
C LYS A 252 24.94 13.72 -26.54
N GLU A 253 25.00 13.16 -27.74
CA GLU A 253 24.79 11.75 -27.99
C GLU A 253 25.62 11.27 -29.19
N VAL A 254 25.98 9.99 -29.18
CA VAL A 254 26.67 9.31 -30.27
C VAL A 254 26.01 7.97 -30.52
N SER A 255 25.58 7.75 -31.76
CA SER A 255 24.92 6.53 -32.18
C SER A 255 25.91 5.43 -32.61
N LYS A 256 25.41 4.20 -32.65
CA LYS A 256 26.10 3.02 -33.18
C LYS A 256 26.90 3.29 -34.46
N GLY A 257 28.12 2.75 -34.50
CA GLY A 257 29.02 2.80 -35.64
C GLY A 257 29.89 4.06 -35.72
N TYR A 258 29.68 5.04 -34.85
CA TYR A 258 30.53 6.23 -34.77
C TYR A 258 31.58 6.13 -33.66
N GLU A 259 32.70 6.79 -33.89
CA GLU A 259 33.78 6.95 -32.91
C GLU A 259 33.49 8.11 -31.97
N CYS A 260 33.84 7.94 -30.69
CA CYS A 260 33.70 8.95 -29.65
C CYS A 260 34.78 8.84 -28.59
N GLY A 261 35.14 9.97 -27.99
CA GLY A 261 35.92 10.04 -26.76
C GLY A 261 34.98 10.05 -25.55
N ILE A 262 35.15 9.10 -24.64
CA ILE A 262 34.39 8.97 -23.39
C ILE A 262 35.34 9.23 -22.22
N MET A 263 34.89 10.04 -21.28
CA MET A 263 35.55 10.22 -19.98
C MET A 263 34.58 9.86 -18.87
N LEU A 264 35.00 8.94 -17.99
CA LEU A 264 34.19 8.50 -16.86
C LEU A 264 34.42 9.41 -15.64
N GLU A 265 33.37 9.63 -14.85
CA GLU A 265 33.50 10.38 -13.60
C GLU A 265 34.34 9.60 -12.57
N ASN A 266 35.30 10.30 -11.93
CA ASN A 266 36.13 9.79 -10.82
C ASN A 266 36.89 8.47 -11.10
N TYR A 267 37.08 8.09 -12.36
CA TYR A 267 37.78 6.86 -12.73
C TYR A 267 38.68 7.06 -13.95
N ASN A 268 39.96 6.70 -13.81
CA ASN A 268 41.00 6.97 -14.82
C ASN A 268 41.70 5.70 -15.35
N GLU A 269 41.43 4.52 -14.77
CA GLU A 269 42.12 3.26 -15.12
C GLU A 269 41.37 2.48 -16.21
N ILE A 270 41.20 3.13 -17.37
CA ILE A 270 40.57 2.53 -18.55
C ILE A 270 41.66 1.90 -19.41
N LYS A 271 41.41 0.70 -19.94
CA LYS A 271 42.32 -0.04 -20.81
C LYS A 271 41.69 -0.31 -22.16
N VAL A 272 42.54 -0.50 -23.17
CA VAL A 272 42.10 -0.99 -24.49
C VAL A 272 41.51 -2.38 -24.33
N GLY A 273 40.36 -2.61 -24.98
CA GLY A 273 39.56 -3.83 -24.83
C GLY A 273 38.50 -3.77 -23.73
N ASP A 274 38.47 -2.71 -22.91
CA ASP A 274 37.35 -2.49 -22.01
C ASP A 274 36.07 -2.13 -22.79
N VAL A 275 34.92 -2.44 -22.20
CA VAL A 275 33.60 -2.17 -22.79
C VAL A 275 32.79 -1.29 -21.85
N PHE A 276 32.32 -0.16 -22.35
CA PHE A 276 31.33 0.67 -21.68
C PHE A 276 29.93 0.17 -21.99
N GLU A 277 29.17 -0.16 -20.96
CA GLU A 277 27.75 -0.44 -21.04
C GLU A 277 26.98 0.69 -20.36
N THR A 278 26.15 1.41 -21.13
CA THR A 278 25.34 2.51 -20.63
C THR A 278 23.92 2.06 -20.35
N TYR A 279 23.34 2.61 -19.28
CA TYR A 279 21.98 2.31 -18.89
C TYR A 279 21.30 3.54 -18.31
N LYS A 280 19.98 3.58 -18.46
CA LYS A 280 19.12 4.61 -17.88
C LYS A 280 18.22 3.99 -16.83
N GLU A 281 18.10 4.68 -15.70
CA GLU A 281 17.12 4.31 -14.68
C GLU A 281 15.74 4.79 -15.12
N ILE A 282 14.80 3.84 -15.29
CA ILE A 282 13.40 4.12 -15.54
C ILE A 282 12.61 3.83 -14.28
N HIS A 283 11.92 4.85 -13.79
CA HIS A 283 10.96 4.71 -12.71
C HIS A 283 9.65 4.11 -13.27
N LYS A 284 9.48 2.80 -13.13
CA LYS A 284 8.18 2.18 -13.42
C LYS A 284 7.30 2.24 -12.19
N LYS A 285 6.04 2.63 -12.40
CA LYS A 285 5.00 2.50 -11.37
C LYS A 285 4.76 1.02 -11.11
N ARG A 286 4.84 0.59 -9.84
CA ARG A 286 4.49 -0.77 -9.45
C ARG A 286 3.04 -1.06 -9.76
N THR A 287 2.78 -2.30 -10.14
CA THR A 287 1.45 -2.89 -10.09
C THR A 287 1.43 -3.85 -8.90
N LEU A 288 0.42 -3.71 -8.05
CA LEU A 288 0.08 -4.72 -7.05
C LEU A 288 -0.48 -5.95 -7.75
#